data_AF-A0A4Y8ZUX7-F1
#
_entry.id   AF-A0A4Y8ZUX7-F1
#
_cell.length_a   1.000
_cell.length_b   1.000
_cell.length_c   1.000
_cell.angle_alpha   90.00
_cell.angle_beta   90.00
_cell.angle_gamma   90.00
#
_symmetry.space_group_name_H-M   'P 1'
#
loop_
_entity.id
_entity.type
_entity.pdbx_description
1 polymer ?
#
loop_
_entity_poly.entity_id
_entity_poly.type
_entity_poly.pdbx_seq_one_letter_code
_entity_poly.pdbx_strand_id
1 'polypeptide(L)'
;MPRDVAIPCALETVIESSLNAILMIDARGLILEFNPAAEAAFGYAREDMIGRSIESFIVPDPAREAERQRLLRFIQGERSTPGAIRVEVEGIARGGAVVPLEVTITGLEIEGA
;
A
#
# COMPACT_ATOMS: atom_id res chain seq x y z
N MET A 1 8.65 -32.97 -25.94
CA MET A 1 8.82 -32.64 -24.51
C MET A 1 7.99 -31.40 -24.23
N PRO A 2 6.76 -31.46 -23.69
CA PRO A 2 6.09 -30.25 -23.25
C PRO A 2 6.79 -29.75 -21.98
N ARG A 3 7.15 -28.47 -21.95
CA ARG A 3 7.60 -27.79 -20.73
C ARG A 3 6.33 -27.43 -19.96
N ASP A 4 5.97 -28.25 -18.99
CA ASP A 4 5.09 -27.82 -17.91
C ASP A 4 5.81 -26.73 -17.12
N VAL A 5 5.67 -25.49 -17.57
CA VAL A 5 5.94 -24.33 -16.72
C VAL A 5 4.74 -24.25 -15.78
N ALA A 6 4.84 -24.92 -14.64
CA ALA A 6 4.03 -24.57 -13.50
C ALA A 6 4.30 -23.08 -13.22
N ILE A 7 3.28 -22.22 -13.34
CA ILE A 7 3.30 -20.85 -12.83
C ILE A 7 2.41 -20.82 -11.58
N PRO A 8 2.88 -21.20 -10.38
CA PRO A 8 2.11 -20.96 -9.16
C PRO A 8 2.26 -19.53 -8.62
N CYS A 9 3.20 -18.71 -9.08
CA CYS A 9 3.61 -17.48 -8.37
C CYS A 9 3.82 -16.23 -9.23
N ALA A 10 3.19 -16.11 -10.42
CA ALA A 10 3.39 -14.92 -11.28
C ALA A 10 3.07 -13.60 -10.57
N LEU A 11 2.05 -13.57 -9.71
CA LEU A 11 1.68 -12.37 -8.96
C LEU A 11 2.76 -11.97 -7.94
N GLU A 12 3.28 -12.95 -7.20
CA GLU A 12 4.32 -12.75 -6.19
C GLU A 12 5.62 -12.24 -6.84
N THR A 13 6.03 -12.84 -7.95
CA THR A 13 7.20 -12.41 -8.73
C THR A 13 7.03 -10.98 -9.28
N VAL A 14 5.82 -10.60 -9.71
CA VAL A 14 5.53 -9.24 -10.19
C VAL A 14 5.58 -8.22 -9.06
N ILE A 15 5.05 -8.55 -7.88
CA ILE A 15 5.08 -7.68 -6.71
C ILE A 15 6.53 -7.48 -6.23
N GLU A 16 7.32 -8.55 -6.15
CA GLU A 16 8.71 -8.49 -5.68
C GLU A 16 9.64 -7.75 -6.64
N SER A 17 9.46 -7.92 -7.95
CA SER A 17 10.30 -7.28 -8.98
C SER A 17 9.82 -5.89 -9.41
N SER A 18 8.68 -5.42 -8.87
CA SER A 18 8.17 -4.08 -9.16
C SER A 18 9.16 -3.00 -8.72
N LEU A 19 9.40 -2.02 -9.59
CA LEU A 19 10.16 -0.82 -9.26
C LEU A 19 9.33 0.18 -8.44
N ASN A 20 8.00 0.01 -8.42
CA ASN A 20 7.10 0.81 -7.60
C ASN A 20 6.89 0.15 -6.25
N ALA A 21 6.82 0.97 -5.21
CA ALA A 21 6.42 0.56 -3.88
C ALA A 21 4.97 0.04 -3.91
N ILE A 22 4.78 -1.21 -3.48
CA ILE A 22 3.48 -1.87 -3.40
C ILE A 22 3.31 -2.37 -1.96
N LEU A 23 2.15 -2.03 -1.38
CA LEU A 23 1.72 -2.55 -0.09
C LEU A 23 0.24 -2.94 -0.16
N MET A 24 -0.15 -3.88 0.68
CA MET A 24 -1.55 -4.29 0.86
C MET A 24 -1.95 -4.09 2.31
N ILE A 25 -3.21 -3.74 2.55
CA ILE A 25 -3.77 -3.56 3.89
C ILE A 25 -5.04 -4.39 4.06
N ASP A 26 -5.34 -4.79 5.29
CA ASP A 26 -6.65 -5.34 5.64
C ASP A 26 -7.71 -4.24 5.75
N ALA A 27 -8.97 -4.63 6.00
CA ALA A 27 -10.08 -3.70 6.17
C ALA A 27 -9.96 -2.77 7.40
N ARG A 28 -8.99 -3.00 8.28
CA ARG A 28 -8.66 -2.15 9.43
C ARG A 28 -7.45 -1.25 9.15
N GLY A 29 -6.92 -1.28 7.93
CA GLY A 29 -5.74 -0.51 7.54
C GLY A 29 -4.42 -1.11 8.02
N LEU A 30 -4.39 -2.37 8.46
CA LEU A 30 -3.15 -3.05 8.87
C LEU A 30 -2.43 -3.62 7.66
N ILE A 31 -1.13 -3.36 7.56
CA ILE A 31 -0.31 -3.81 6.43
C ILE A 31 -0.20 -5.34 6.43
N LEU A 32 -0.56 -5.96 5.31
CA LEU A 32 -0.48 -7.40 5.04
C LEU A 32 0.72 -7.75 4.15
N GLU A 33 1.05 -6.86 3.21
CA GLU A 33 2.14 -7.04 2.26
C GLU A 33 2.94 -5.75 2.12
N PHE A 34 4.25 -5.89 1.92
CA PHE A 34 5.17 -4.78 1.76
C PHE A 34 6.34 -5.24 0.89
N ASN A 35 6.39 -4.79 -0.37
CA ASN A 35 7.37 -5.29 -1.32
C ASN A 35 8.75 -4.65 -1.14
N PRO A 36 9.83 -5.20 -1.75
CA PRO A 36 11.18 -4.65 -1.62
C PRO A 36 11.32 -3.19 -2.06
N ALA A 37 10.56 -2.75 -3.07
CA ALA A 37 10.55 -1.34 -3.48
C ALA A 37 9.93 -0.43 -2.39
N ALA A 38 8.93 -0.90 -1.65
CA ALA A 38 8.39 -0.20 -0.50
C ALA A 38 9.40 -0.17 0.66
N GLU A 39 10.14 -1.26 0.90
CA GLU A 39 11.24 -1.26 1.87
C GLU A 39 12.28 -0.19 1.54
N ALA A 40 12.67 -0.09 0.26
CA ALA A 40 13.62 0.93 -0.20
C ALA A 40 13.05 2.35 -0.07
N ALA A 41 11.77 2.54 -0.40
CA ALA A 41 11.12 3.86 -0.36
C ALA A 41 10.93 4.39 1.06
N PHE A 42 10.50 3.53 1.99
CA PHE A 42 10.20 3.93 3.36
C PHE A 42 11.34 3.65 4.35
N GLY A 43 12.35 2.86 3.97
CA GLY A 43 13.48 2.51 4.82
C GLY A 43 13.16 1.53 5.95
N TYR A 44 12.00 0.86 5.91
CA TYR A 44 11.60 -0.17 6.87
C TYR A 44 11.68 -1.55 6.22
N ALA A 45 12.07 -2.57 6.99
CA ALA A 45 11.93 -3.95 6.54
C ALA A 45 10.45 -4.34 6.56
N ARG A 46 10.04 -5.23 5.66
CA ARG A 46 8.70 -5.80 5.58
C ARG A 46 8.25 -6.33 6.94
N GLU A 47 9.12 -7.08 7.61
CA GLU A 47 8.88 -7.68 8.93
C GLU A 47 8.53 -6.63 10.00
N ASP A 48 9.09 -5.42 9.89
CA ASP A 48 8.79 -4.31 10.81
C ASP A 48 7.47 -3.60 10.48
N MET A 49 6.91 -3.84 9.29
CA MET A 49 5.72 -3.16 8.77
C MET A 49 4.47 -4.03 8.81
N ILE A 50 4.59 -5.34 8.65
CA ILE A 50 3.45 -6.26 8.70
C ILE A 50 2.71 -6.11 10.04
N GLY A 51 1.39 -5.97 9.97
CA GLY A 51 0.50 -5.80 11.13
C GLY A 51 0.46 -4.38 11.69
N ARG A 52 1.22 -3.42 11.16
CA ARG A 52 1.14 -2.00 11.56
C ARG A 52 0.09 -1.27 10.74
N SER A 53 -0.51 -0.24 11.35
CA SER A 53 -1.46 0.63 10.64
C SER A 53 -0.72 1.55 9.68
N ILE A 54 -1.16 1.58 8.41
CA ILE A 54 -0.62 2.49 7.40
C ILE A 54 -0.82 3.97 7.77
N GLU A 55 -1.88 4.28 8.52
CA GLU A 55 -2.21 5.66 8.91
C GLU A 55 -1.11 6.30 9.77
N SER A 56 -0.39 5.49 10.56
CA SER A 56 0.73 5.96 11.39
C SER A 56 1.91 6.49 10.58
N PHE A 57 1.95 6.19 9.28
CA PHE A 57 3.01 6.60 8.37
C PHE A 57 2.59 7.73 7.44
N ILE A 58 1.32 8.15 7.47
CA ILE A 58 0.83 9.28 6.68
C ILE A 58 0.91 10.56 7.53
N VAL A 59 1.65 11.55 7.04
CA VAL A 59 1.90 12.80 7.75
C VAL A 59 0.67 13.72 7.63
N PRO A 60 0.27 14.40 8.72
CA PRO A 60 -0.67 15.50 8.64
C PRO A 60 -0.03 16.71 7.91
N ASP A 61 -0.45 16.93 6.67
CA ASP A 61 -0.08 18.12 5.88
C ASP A 61 -1.34 18.99 5.68
N PRO A 62 -1.41 20.22 6.24
CA PRO A 62 -2.55 21.12 6.05
C PRO A 62 -2.87 21.42 4.58
N ALA A 63 -1.87 21.43 3.70
CA ALA A 63 -2.07 21.67 2.27
C ALA A 63 -2.72 20.48 1.55
N ARG A 64 -2.55 19.27 2.09
CA ARG A 64 -3.09 18.01 1.53
C ARG A 64 -4.10 17.31 2.44
N GLU A 65 -4.64 18.04 3.42
CA GLU A 65 -5.56 17.48 4.41
C GLU A 65 -6.83 16.87 3.76
N ALA A 66 -7.36 17.51 2.72
CA ALA A 66 -8.51 16.98 1.98
C ALA A 66 -8.21 15.62 1.33
N GLU A 67 -7.00 15.46 0.79
CA GLU A 67 -6.56 14.25 0.11
C GLU A 67 -6.21 13.14 1.11
N ARG A 68 -5.55 13.50 2.22
CA ARG A 68 -5.33 12.63 3.37
C ARG A 68 -6.65 12.10 3.94
N GLN A 69 -7.64 12.95 4.12
CA GLN A 69 -8.97 12.55 4.61
C GLN A 69 -9.69 11.65 3.60
N ARG A 70 -9.52 11.89 2.30
CA ARG A 70 -10.06 11.02 1.25
C ARG A 70 -9.42 9.63 1.27
N LEU A 71 -8.11 9.55 1.47
CA LEU A 71 -7.37 8.32 1.69
C LEU A 71 -7.90 7.55 2.91
N LEU A 72 -8.02 8.21 4.07
CA LEU A 72 -8.49 7.57 5.30
C LEU A 72 -9.93 7.04 5.19
N ARG A 73 -10.85 7.83 4.60
CA ARG A 73 -12.23 7.37 4.36
C ARG A 73 -12.27 6.13 3.48
N PHE A 74 -11.42 6.08 2.45
CA PHE A 74 -11.32 4.91 1.58
C PHE A 74 -10.82 3.67 2.33
N ILE A 75 -9.77 3.83 3.16
CA ILE A 75 -9.23 2.76 4.02
C ILE A 75 -10.31 2.24 4.98
N GLN A 76 -11.10 3.13 5.56
CA GLN A 76 -12.17 2.80 6.51
C GLN A 76 -13.41 2.17 5.86
N GLY A 77 -13.37 1.92 4.55
CA GLY A 77 -14.45 1.25 3.84
C GLY A 77 -15.68 2.13 3.61
N GLU A 78 -15.54 3.47 3.68
CA GLU A 78 -16.54 4.39 3.16
C GLU A 78 -16.50 4.32 1.62
N ARG A 79 -17.03 3.21 1.08
CA ARG A 79 -17.12 2.89 -0.35
C ARG A 79 -18.16 3.76 -1.04
N SER A 80 -17.94 5.06 -1.04
CA SER A 80 -18.72 6.00 -1.85
C SER A 80 -18.15 6.15 -3.27
N THR A 81 -17.08 5.42 -3.61
CA THR A 81 -16.47 5.49 -4.95
C THR A 81 -16.18 4.08 -5.47
N PRO A 82 -16.91 3.60 -6.49
CA PRO A 82 -16.50 2.43 -7.25
C PRO A 82 -15.14 2.68 -7.91
N GLY A 83 -14.17 1.79 -7.71
CA GLY A 83 -12.88 1.80 -8.41
C GLY A 83 -11.68 2.22 -7.57
N ALA A 84 -10.55 2.46 -8.26
CA ALA A 84 -9.31 2.90 -7.64
C ALA A 84 -9.33 4.42 -7.38
N ILE A 85 -8.81 4.84 -6.24
CA ILE A 85 -8.52 6.27 -5.99
C ILE A 85 -7.03 6.52 -6.15
N ARG A 86 -6.68 7.66 -6.73
CA ARG A 86 -5.33 8.21 -6.70
C ARG A 86 -5.31 9.42 -5.81
N VAL A 87 -4.33 9.46 -4.91
CA VAL A 87 -4.16 10.47 -3.87
C VAL A 87 -2.70 10.88 -3.79
N GLU A 88 -2.43 12.16 -3.55
CA GLU A 88 -1.08 12.63 -3.22
C GLU A 88 -1.04 12.96 -1.73
N VAL A 89 -0.15 12.31 -1.00
CA VAL A 89 0.00 12.46 0.45
C VAL A 89 1.47 12.48 0.82
N GLU A 90 1.78 12.92 2.03
CA GLU A 90 3.13 12.85 2.56
C GLU A 90 3.24 11.66 3.51
N GLY A 91 4.29 10.85 3.33
CA GLY A 91 4.63 9.75 4.21
C GLY A 91 5.85 10.06 5.07
N ILE A 92 6.01 9.35 6.18
CA ILE A 92 7.22 9.41 7.00
C ILE A 92 8.03 8.13 6.86
N ALA A 93 9.24 8.26 6.33
CA ALA A 93 10.21 7.18 6.23
C ALA A 93 10.94 6.96 7.56
N ARG A 94 11.69 5.86 7.64
CA ARG A 94 12.56 5.57 8.79
C ARG A 94 13.54 6.73 9.01
N GLY A 95 13.64 7.16 10.27
CA GLY A 95 14.46 8.31 10.65
C GLY A 95 13.75 9.67 10.58
N GLY A 96 12.47 9.71 10.18
CA GLY A 96 11.64 10.92 10.25
C GLY A 96 11.64 11.78 8.99
N ALA A 97 12.27 11.31 7.90
CA ALA A 97 12.24 12.02 6.63
C ALA A 97 10.82 11.99 6.02
N VAL A 98 10.34 13.14 5.59
CA VAL A 98 9.05 13.26 4.89
C VAL A 98 9.28 12.96 3.41
N VAL A 99 8.50 12.03 2.87
CA VAL A 99 8.57 11.59 1.48
C VAL A 99 7.24 11.87 0.80
N PRO A 100 7.21 12.62 -0.32
CA PRO A 100 5.97 12.79 -1.09
C PRO A 100 5.60 11.45 -1.75
N LEU A 101 4.34 11.05 -1.60
CA LEU A 101 3.81 9.79 -2.12
C LEU A 101 2.65 10.07 -3.08
N GLU A 102 2.73 9.52 -4.28
CA GLU A 102 1.57 9.32 -5.14
C GLU A 102 1.05 7.90 -4.90
N VAL A 103 -0.12 7.78 -4.29
CA VAL A 103 -0.69 6.49 -3.88
C VAL A 103 -1.93 6.20 -4.72
N THR A 104 -1.94 5.02 -5.33
CA THR A 104 -3.15 4.46 -5.96
C THR A 104 -3.63 3.29 -5.11
N ILE A 105 -4.88 3.35 -4.66
CA ILE A 105 -5.49 2.30 -3.84
C ILE A 105 -6.70 1.74 -4.56
N THR A 106 -6.72 0.42 -4.69
CA THR A 106 -7.84 -0.33 -5.24
C THR A 106 -8.42 -1.21 -4.14
N GLY A 107 -9.72 -1.08 -3.89
CA GLY A 107 -10.43 -2.01 -3.01
C GLY A 107 -10.61 -3.34 -3.74
N LEU A 108 -10.05 -4.41 -3.15
CA LEU A 108 -10.25 -5.77 -3.64
C LEU A 108 -11.23 -6.47 -2.71
N GLU A 109 -12.35 -6.93 -3.26
CA GLU A 109 -13.22 -7.88 -2.57
C GLU A 109 -12.74 -9.29 -2.90
N ILE A 110 -12.24 -9.97 -1.88
CA ILE A 110 -11.91 -11.39 -2.01
C ILE A 110 -13.17 -12.15 -1.59
N GLU A 111 -13.94 -12.65 -2.55
CA GLU A 111 -15.05 -13.56 -2.27
C GLU A 111 -14.50 -14.88 -1.70
N GLY A 112 -14.93 -15.24 -0.49
CA GLY A 112 -14.66 -16.56 0.09
C GLY A 112 -13.82 -16.59 1.37
N ALA A 113 -14.22 -15.84 2.40
CA ALA A 113 -13.83 -16.09 3.79
C ALA A 113 -15.08 -16.37 4.64
#